data_AF-A0A5S4THS9-F1
#
_entry.id   AF-A0A5S4THS9-F1
#
_cell.length_a   1.000
_cell.length_b   1.000
_cell.length_c   1.000
_cell.angle_alpha   90.00
_cell.angle_beta   90.00
_cell.angle_gamma   90.00
#
_symmetry.space_group_name_H-M   'P 1'
#
loop_
_entity.id
_entity.type
_entity.pdbx_description
1 polymer ?
#
loop_
_entity_poly.entity_id
_entity_poly.type
_entity_poly.pdbx_seq_one_letter_code
_entity_poly.pdbx_strand_id
1 'polypeptide(L)'
;GYQDEVPWNFTNTLPKVFKDMGYQTECIGKMHVFPSRQRLGFDHVLLHDGYLHVDRKYDKAYGSQFDYASDYLAFLKGKVGYDVDLIDDGMDCNSWEARPWNKDEKLHPTNWVVSESISFLQRRDPTVPFFLKMSFEKPHAPLNPPKYYFDMYMERLPQFLDLHIGNWEVLEKQIPSIYALRGKLKEDDQRRMVAAYFGLITHIDHQISRFLTALKEFRHDKDTIIWFVSDHGDQLGEHYLFRKGYPYQGSIHIPS
;
A
#
# COMPACT_ATOMS: atom_id res chain seq x y z
N GLY A 1 6.98 2.39 -21.09
CA GLY A 1 5.84 1.69 -20.48
C GLY A 1 6.36 0.83 -19.34
N TYR A 2 5.49 0.47 -18.40
CA TYR A 2 5.81 -0.49 -17.34
C TYR A 2 6.04 -1.89 -17.95
N GLN A 3 7.03 -2.61 -17.44
CA GLN A 3 7.33 -3.98 -17.82
C GLN A 3 7.54 -4.79 -16.54
N ASP A 4 6.77 -5.86 -16.37
CA ASP A 4 6.95 -6.80 -15.26
C ASP A 4 8.32 -7.50 -15.36
N GLU A 5 8.83 -7.93 -14.21
CA GLU A 5 10.02 -8.79 -14.10
C GLU A 5 11.33 -8.18 -14.64
N VAL A 6 11.42 -6.85 -14.71
CA VAL A 6 12.70 -6.18 -15.00
C VAL A 6 13.60 -6.26 -13.76
N PRO A 7 14.76 -6.94 -13.82
CA PRO A 7 15.62 -7.09 -12.65
C PRO A 7 16.16 -5.75 -12.12
N TRP A 8 16.05 -5.54 -10.81
CA TRP A 8 16.55 -4.34 -10.15
C TRP A 8 18.04 -4.49 -9.82
N ASN A 9 18.90 -4.12 -10.78
CA ASN A 9 20.35 -4.23 -10.64
C ASN A 9 21.03 -2.94 -10.12
N PHE A 10 20.32 -2.16 -9.29
CA PHE A 10 20.87 -0.94 -8.72
C PHE A 10 21.96 -1.27 -7.70
N THR A 11 23.17 -0.76 -7.92
CA THR A 11 24.32 -0.98 -7.04
C THR A 11 24.33 -0.05 -5.83
N ASN A 12 23.66 1.10 -5.95
CA ASN A 12 23.58 2.12 -4.91
C ASN A 12 22.10 2.35 -4.55
N THR A 13 21.73 1.98 -3.34
CA THR A 13 20.39 2.16 -2.79
C THR A 13 20.51 2.81 -1.43
N LEU A 14 19.48 3.57 -1.04
CA LEU A 14 19.45 4.23 0.27
C LEU A 14 19.71 3.28 1.45
N PRO A 15 19.04 2.12 1.59
CA PRO A 15 19.34 1.18 2.67
C PRO A 15 20.76 0.63 2.62
N LYS A 16 21.34 0.42 1.43
CA LYS A 16 22.75 0.00 1.32
C LYS A 16 23.69 1.06 1.91
N VAL A 17 23.45 2.34 1.63
CA VAL A 17 24.27 3.43 2.18
C VAL A 17 24.18 3.46 3.70
N PHE A 18 22.98 3.37 4.27
CA PHE A 18 22.80 3.30 5.73
C PHE A 18 23.51 2.08 6.34
N LYS A 19 23.36 0.91 5.72
CA LYS A 19 24.01 -0.32 6.16
C LYS A 19 25.53 -0.19 6.14
N ASP A 20 26.10 0.35 5.07
CA ASP A 20 27.55 0.56 4.95
C ASP A 20 28.07 1.57 6.02
N MET A 21 27.20 2.44 6.54
CA MET A 21 27.47 3.36 7.66
C MET A 21 27.21 2.74 9.06
N GLY A 22 26.91 1.45 9.14
CA GLY A 22 26.72 0.73 10.41
C GLY A 22 25.30 0.79 10.98
N TYR A 23 24.30 1.17 10.17
CA TYR A 23 22.89 1.10 10.59
C TYR A 23 22.35 -0.32 10.41
N GLN A 24 21.50 -0.76 11.32
CA GLN A 24 20.61 -1.90 11.09
C GLN A 24 19.46 -1.48 10.17
N THR A 25 19.24 -2.19 9.07
CA THR A 25 18.30 -1.80 8.02
C THR A 25 17.16 -2.80 7.84
N GLU A 26 15.92 -2.33 7.93
CA GLU A 26 14.72 -3.16 7.85
C GLU A 26 13.69 -2.55 6.89
N CYS A 27 13.08 -3.38 6.05
CA CYS A 27 11.91 -3.00 5.25
C CYS A 27 10.71 -3.86 5.61
N ILE A 28 9.58 -3.23 5.92
CA ILE A 28 8.33 -3.92 6.27
C ILE A 28 7.22 -3.38 5.37
N GLY A 29 6.64 -4.26 4.56
CA GLY A 29 5.58 -3.97 3.61
C GLY A 29 6.05 -3.99 2.16
N LYS A 30 5.52 -3.07 1.33
CA LYS A 30 5.70 -3.07 -0.13
C LYS A 30 7.12 -2.67 -0.56
N MET A 31 7.67 -3.40 -1.53
CA MET A 31 8.87 -3.02 -2.26
C MET A 31 8.64 -2.95 -3.77
N HIS A 32 7.85 -3.88 -4.32
CA HIS A 32 7.54 -3.96 -5.75
C HIS A 32 8.81 -4.00 -6.62
N VAL A 33 9.74 -4.86 -6.25
CA VAL A 33 11.03 -5.04 -6.94
C VAL A 33 11.08 -6.43 -7.55
N PHE A 34 11.89 -6.62 -8.59
CA PHE A 34 12.13 -7.95 -9.14
C PHE A 34 13.62 -8.31 -9.07
N PRO A 35 13.97 -9.52 -8.59
CA PRO A 35 13.09 -10.55 -8.00
C PRO A 35 12.42 -10.12 -6.69
N SER A 36 11.20 -10.63 -6.38
CA SER A 36 10.33 -10.14 -5.28
C SER A 36 10.96 -10.19 -3.88
N ARG A 37 12.03 -10.97 -3.66
CA ARG A 37 12.76 -11.03 -2.38
C ARG A 37 14.14 -10.37 -2.40
N GLN A 38 14.48 -9.64 -3.46
CA GLN A 38 15.73 -8.91 -3.51
C GLN A 38 15.74 -7.80 -2.45
N ARG A 39 16.68 -7.87 -1.51
CA ARG A 39 16.70 -6.96 -0.35
C ARG A 39 17.20 -5.56 -0.66
N LEU A 40 17.79 -5.33 -1.83
CA LEU A 40 18.31 -4.02 -2.24
C LEU A 40 19.14 -3.30 -1.16
N GLY A 41 19.92 -4.01 -0.34
CA GLY A 41 20.74 -3.43 0.72
C GLY A 41 20.16 -3.52 2.14
N PHE A 42 18.86 -3.81 2.30
CA PHE A 42 18.29 -4.08 3.62
C PHE A 42 18.91 -5.35 4.23
N ASP A 43 19.08 -5.37 5.55
CA ASP A 43 19.46 -6.59 6.29
C ASP A 43 18.31 -7.58 6.27
N HIS A 44 17.09 -7.08 6.51
CA HIS A 44 15.87 -7.86 6.62
C HIS A 44 14.71 -7.20 5.85
N VAL A 45 13.85 -8.04 5.29
CA VAL A 45 12.65 -7.64 4.54
C VAL A 45 11.49 -8.54 4.96
N LEU A 46 10.41 -7.93 5.40
CA LEU A 46 9.09 -8.54 5.57
C LEU A 46 8.15 -7.99 4.50
N LEU A 47 7.82 -8.80 3.50
CA LEU A 47 7.20 -8.33 2.26
C LEU A 47 5.67 -8.43 2.26
N HIS A 48 5.05 -7.35 1.79
CA HIS A 48 3.65 -7.34 1.36
C HIS A 48 3.46 -6.41 0.17
N ASP A 49 3.52 -6.96 -1.05
CA ASP A 49 3.32 -6.22 -2.30
C ASP A 49 1.85 -6.17 -2.76
N GLY A 50 0.91 -6.60 -1.91
CA GLY A 50 -0.48 -6.78 -2.31
C GLY A 50 -0.64 -7.98 -3.24
N TYR A 51 -1.64 -7.94 -4.13
CA TYR A 51 -1.83 -8.97 -5.16
C TYR A 51 -1.09 -8.56 -6.45
N LEU A 52 -0.13 -9.38 -6.87
CA LEU A 52 0.60 -9.22 -8.13
C LEU A 52 0.25 -10.37 -9.08
N HIS A 53 -0.28 -10.05 -10.27
CA HIS A 53 -0.64 -11.07 -11.27
C HIS A 53 0.56 -11.94 -11.67
N VAL A 54 1.76 -11.36 -11.70
CA VAL A 54 2.97 -12.08 -12.13
C VAL A 54 3.42 -13.15 -11.14
N ASP A 55 3.22 -12.91 -9.84
CA ASP A 55 3.60 -13.84 -8.77
C ASP A 55 2.60 -15.00 -8.61
N ARG A 56 1.41 -14.87 -9.20
CA ARG A 56 0.33 -15.87 -9.15
C ARG A 56 0.44 -16.94 -10.25
N LYS A 57 1.39 -16.81 -11.18
CA LYS A 57 1.56 -17.77 -12.27
C LYS A 57 2.27 -19.03 -11.76
N TYR A 58 1.73 -20.22 -12.07
CA TYR A 58 2.27 -21.51 -11.61
C TYR A 58 3.53 -21.96 -12.35
N ASP A 59 3.84 -21.36 -13.50
CA ASP A 59 5.02 -21.65 -14.32
C ASP A 59 6.32 -20.98 -13.78
N LYS A 60 6.24 -20.39 -12.58
CA LYS A 60 7.35 -19.70 -11.91
C LYS A 60 8.26 -20.65 -11.14
N ALA A 61 9.50 -20.21 -10.94
CA ALA A 61 10.42 -20.90 -10.04
C ALA A 61 9.85 -20.95 -8.62
N TYR A 62 10.15 -22.02 -7.88
CA TYR A 62 9.62 -22.30 -6.53
C TYR A 62 9.73 -21.12 -5.54
N GLY A 63 10.78 -20.29 -5.64
CA GLY A 63 10.98 -19.11 -4.78
C GLY A 63 10.36 -17.79 -5.25
N SER A 64 9.59 -17.80 -6.34
CA SER A 64 8.95 -16.62 -6.95
C SER A 64 7.42 -16.71 -6.99
N GLN A 65 6.85 -17.72 -6.34
CA GLN A 65 5.40 -17.87 -6.22
C GLN A 65 4.87 -16.98 -5.09
N PHE A 66 3.62 -16.54 -5.24
CA PHE A 66 2.94 -15.63 -4.32
C PHE A 66 3.00 -16.04 -2.85
N ASP A 67 2.80 -17.33 -2.56
CA ASP A 67 2.83 -17.87 -1.19
C ASP A 67 4.20 -17.73 -0.50
N TYR A 68 5.28 -17.65 -1.27
CA TYR A 68 6.65 -17.42 -0.77
C TYR A 68 7.06 -15.95 -0.82
N ALA A 69 6.43 -15.17 -1.70
CA ALA A 69 6.71 -13.76 -1.89
C ALA A 69 6.00 -12.87 -0.85
N SER A 70 4.94 -13.33 -0.19
CA SER A 70 4.22 -12.51 0.81
C SER A 70 4.33 -13.04 2.24
N ASP A 71 5.13 -12.35 3.07
CA ASP A 71 5.21 -12.63 4.50
C ASP A 71 3.90 -12.26 5.22
N TYR A 72 3.18 -11.24 4.73
CA TYR A 72 1.84 -10.92 5.22
C TYR A 72 0.82 -12.04 4.97
N LEU A 73 0.82 -12.67 3.79
CA LEU A 73 -0.10 -13.78 3.53
C LEU A 73 0.20 -14.97 4.45
N ALA A 74 1.48 -15.27 4.68
CA ALA A 74 1.87 -16.29 5.65
C ALA A 74 1.38 -15.96 7.06
N PHE A 75 1.49 -14.71 7.49
CA PHE A 75 0.91 -14.22 8.74
C PHE A 75 -0.62 -14.41 8.76
N LEU A 76 -1.33 -13.99 7.70
CA LEU A 76 -2.78 -14.05 7.63
C LEU A 76 -3.27 -15.51 7.67
N LYS A 77 -2.63 -16.41 6.91
CA LYS A 77 -2.88 -17.85 6.93
C LYS A 77 -2.68 -18.43 8.33
N GLY A 78 -1.62 -18.04 9.03
CA GLY A 78 -1.35 -18.46 10.40
C GLY A 78 -2.34 -17.94 11.45
N LYS A 79 -3.12 -16.88 11.15
CA LYS A 79 -4.11 -16.30 12.06
C LYS A 79 -5.55 -16.71 11.76
N VAL A 80 -5.89 -16.91 10.50
CA VAL A 80 -7.27 -17.14 10.04
C VAL A 80 -7.49 -18.60 9.64
N GLY A 81 -6.53 -19.20 8.95
CA GLY A 81 -6.67 -20.51 8.31
C GLY A 81 -5.87 -20.55 7.02
N TYR A 82 -5.38 -21.73 6.62
CA TYR A 82 -4.51 -21.88 5.43
C TYR A 82 -5.24 -21.68 4.10
N ASP A 83 -6.57 -21.71 4.11
CA ASP A 83 -7.46 -21.47 2.98
C ASP A 83 -7.73 -19.98 2.70
N VAL A 84 -7.32 -19.08 3.59
CA VAL A 84 -7.49 -17.64 3.40
C VAL A 84 -6.61 -17.10 2.26
N ASP A 85 -7.15 -16.16 1.49
CA ASP A 85 -6.45 -15.46 0.42
C ASP A 85 -6.70 -13.94 0.47
N LEU A 86 -5.84 -13.16 -0.17
CA LEU A 86 -6.02 -11.72 -0.36
C LEU A 86 -7.22 -11.39 -1.24
N ILE A 87 -7.63 -12.32 -2.11
CA ILE A 87 -8.76 -12.12 -3.06
C ILE A 87 -10.11 -12.57 -2.50
N ASP A 88 -10.19 -13.02 -1.23
CA ASP A 88 -11.43 -13.52 -0.62
C ASP A 88 -12.55 -12.47 -0.57
N ASP A 89 -12.20 -11.19 -0.69
CA ASP A 89 -13.17 -10.11 -0.77
C ASP A 89 -13.73 -9.89 -2.19
N GLY A 90 -13.24 -10.65 -3.17
CA GLY A 90 -13.67 -10.65 -4.57
C GLY A 90 -13.20 -9.43 -5.37
N MET A 91 -12.37 -8.55 -4.79
CA MET A 91 -11.90 -7.35 -5.46
C MET A 91 -10.55 -7.57 -6.15
N ASP A 92 -10.42 -6.99 -7.34
CA ASP A 92 -9.15 -6.97 -8.06
C ASP A 92 -8.21 -5.87 -7.53
N CYS A 93 -6.90 -6.10 -7.67
CA CYS A 93 -5.87 -5.18 -7.21
C CYS A 93 -5.82 -3.84 -7.93
N ASN A 94 -6.60 -3.68 -9.00
CA ASN A 94 -6.74 -2.44 -9.73
C ASN A 94 -8.20 -1.97 -9.87
N SER A 95 -9.13 -2.54 -9.10
CA SER A 95 -10.55 -2.16 -9.14
C SER A 95 -10.85 -0.85 -8.42
N TRP A 96 -11.89 -0.16 -8.89
CA TRP A 96 -12.49 1.00 -8.24
C TRP A 96 -13.59 0.66 -7.25
N GLU A 97 -13.90 -0.63 -7.13
CA GLU A 97 -14.91 -1.06 -6.17
C GLU A 97 -14.37 -0.91 -4.76
N ALA A 98 -15.28 -0.49 -3.89
CA ALA A 98 -15.01 -0.24 -2.50
C ALA A 98 -15.96 -1.05 -1.63
N ARG A 99 -15.39 -1.81 -0.71
CA ARG A 99 -16.12 -2.50 0.35
C ARG A 99 -15.32 -2.50 1.64
N PRO A 100 -15.96 -2.43 2.81
CA PRO A 100 -15.24 -2.58 4.05
C PRO A 100 -14.44 -3.89 4.13
N TRP A 101 -13.29 -3.83 4.81
CA TRP A 101 -12.50 -5.00 5.19
C TRP A 101 -13.37 -6.03 5.91
N ASN A 102 -13.24 -7.30 5.53
CA ASN A 102 -14.13 -8.38 5.98
C ASN A 102 -13.58 -9.23 7.14
N LYS A 103 -12.44 -8.85 7.72
CA LYS A 103 -11.78 -9.55 8.84
C LYS A 103 -11.56 -8.57 10.00
N ASP A 104 -11.06 -9.06 11.13
CA ASP A 104 -10.65 -8.20 12.24
C ASP A 104 -9.69 -7.09 11.77
N GLU A 105 -9.88 -5.86 12.25
CA GLU A 105 -9.05 -4.70 11.88
C GLU A 105 -7.56 -4.96 12.15
N LYS A 106 -7.21 -5.62 13.26
CA LYS A 106 -5.81 -5.97 13.58
C LYS A 106 -5.12 -6.85 12.53
N LEU A 107 -5.88 -7.53 11.67
CA LEU A 107 -5.37 -8.39 10.60
C LEU A 107 -5.20 -7.64 9.28
N HIS A 108 -5.70 -6.41 9.17
CA HIS A 108 -5.56 -5.60 7.97
C HIS A 108 -4.06 -5.30 7.70
N PRO A 109 -3.61 -5.28 6.43
CA PRO A 109 -2.18 -5.14 6.11
C PRO A 109 -1.54 -3.87 6.69
N THR A 110 -2.28 -2.75 6.75
CA THR A 110 -1.85 -1.52 7.43
C THR A 110 -1.46 -1.75 8.90
N ASN A 111 -2.27 -2.51 9.65
CA ASN A 111 -2.00 -2.83 11.05
C ASN A 111 -0.83 -3.80 11.18
N TRP A 112 -0.70 -4.74 10.24
CA TRP A 112 0.40 -5.69 10.20
C TRP A 112 1.74 -4.98 10.02
N VAL A 113 1.87 -4.08 9.05
CA VAL A 113 3.10 -3.28 8.83
C VAL A 113 3.53 -2.56 10.12
N VAL A 114 2.59 -1.92 10.82
CA VAL A 114 2.93 -1.24 12.08
C VAL A 114 3.24 -2.19 13.22
N SER A 115 2.55 -3.33 13.30
CA SER A 115 2.81 -4.33 14.34
C SER A 115 4.21 -4.92 14.19
N GLU A 116 4.61 -5.29 12.98
CA GLU A 116 5.95 -5.80 12.70
C GLU A 116 7.03 -4.71 12.92
N SER A 117 6.72 -3.45 12.61
CA SER A 117 7.60 -2.31 12.87
C SER A 117 7.85 -2.09 14.37
N ILE A 118 6.82 -2.23 15.19
CA ILE A 118 6.96 -2.20 16.66
C ILE A 118 7.76 -3.41 17.14
N SER A 119 7.53 -4.60 16.58
CA SER A 119 8.30 -5.80 16.88
C SER A 119 9.77 -5.69 16.45
N PHE A 120 10.08 -4.94 15.40
CA PHE A 120 11.46 -4.59 15.06
C PHE A 120 12.08 -3.72 16.16
N LEU A 121 11.41 -2.66 16.62
CA LEU A 121 11.92 -1.81 17.71
C LEU A 121 12.22 -2.61 18.99
N GLN A 122 11.43 -3.64 19.28
CA GLN A 122 11.61 -4.54 20.42
C GLN A 122 12.85 -5.45 20.30
N ARG A 123 13.21 -5.89 19.08
CA ARG A 123 14.20 -6.95 18.84
C ARG A 123 15.50 -6.46 18.21
N ARG A 124 15.54 -5.22 17.72
CA ARG A 124 16.72 -4.66 17.07
C ARG A 124 17.92 -4.62 18.01
N ASP A 125 19.11 -4.54 17.43
CA ASP A 125 20.34 -4.34 18.17
C ASP A 125 20.36 -2.92 18.77
N PRO A 126 20.39 -2.77 20.11
CA PRO A 126 20.37 -1.46 20.74
C PRO A 126 21.72 -0.73 20.63
N THR A 127 22.78 -1.38 20.14
CA THR A 127 24.14 -0.81 20.04
C THR A 127 24.41 -0.06 18.74
N VAL A 128 23.50 -0.14 17.77
CA VAL A 128 23.60 0.51 16.46
C VAL A 128 22.34 1.32 16.12
N PRO A 129 22.44 2.38 15.31
CA PRO A 129 21.27 3.10 14.83
C PRO A 129 20.48 2.25 13.82
N PHE A 130 19.23 2.64 13.54
CA PHE A 130 18.38 1.90 12.61
C PHE A 130 17.88 2.76 11.43
N PHE A 131 17.67 2.12 10.29
CA PHE A 131 16.89 2.65 9.18
C PHE A 131 15.72 1.70 8.91
N LEU A 132 14.51 2.15 9.23
CA LEU A 132 13.29 1.38 9.09
C LEU A 132 12.41 1.98 8.00
N LYS A 133 12.16 1.22 6.93
CA LYS A 133 11.19 1.56 5.89
C LYS A 133 9.85 0.88 6.21
N MET A 134 8.88 1.65 6.68
CA MET A 134 7.48 1.22 6.84
C MET A 134 6.73 1.53 5.55
N SER A 135 6.47 0.52 4.71
CA SER A 135 5.94 0.73 3.36
C SER A 135 4.53 0.16 3.23
N PHE A 136 3.53 1.01 3.45
CA PHE A 136 2.13 0.63 3.32
C PHE A 136 1.77 0.33 1.85
N GLU A 137 1.00 -0.75 1.62
CA GLU A 137 0.37 -1.01 0.31
C GLU A 137 -0.84 -0.09 0.10
N LYS A 138 -1.57 0.22 1.16
CA LYS A 138 -2.67 1.19 1.15
C LYS A 138 -2.15 2.63 1.04
N PRO A 139 -2.93 3.55 0.42
CA PRO A 139 -4.34 3.43 0.02
C PRO A 139 -4.58 2.84 -1.38
N HIS A 140 -3.61 2.12 -1.97
CA HIS A 140 -3.80 1.42 -3.25
C HIS A 140 -4.98 0.44 -3.20
N ALA A 141 -5.57 0.20 -4.38
CA ALA A 141 -6.59 -0.84 -4.57
C ALA A 141 -6.02 -2.25 -4.23
N PRO A 142 -6.84 -3.18 -3.72
CA PRO A 142 -8.29 -3.06 -3.52
C PRO A 142 -8.68 -2.06 -2.41
N LEU A 143 -9.80 -1.34 -2.60
CA LEU A 143 -10.24 -0.28 -1.68
C LEU A 143 -11.07 -0.87 -0.54
N ASN A 144 -10.39 -1.38 0.48
CA ASN A 144 -11.00 -2.06 1.63
C ASN A 144 -10.60 -1.54 3.01
N PRO A 145 -10.93 -0.28 3.36
CA PRO A 145 -10.74 0.20 4.72
C PRO A 145 -11.57 -0.59 5.75
N PRO A 146 -11.13 -0.65 7.03
CA PRO A 146 -12.01 -1.09 8.09
C PRO A 146 -13.31 -0.28 8.12
N LYS A 147 -14.43 -0.93 8.47
CA LYS A 147 -15.77 -0.36 8.36
C LYS A 147 -15.92 1.01 9.01
N TYR A 148 -15.31 1.20 10.19
CA TYR A 148 -15.34 2.48 10.91
C TYR A 148 -14.86 3.65 10.03
N TYR A 149 -13.74 3.50 9.33
CA TYR A 149 -13.18 4.56 8.49
C TYR A 149 -13.99 4.74 7.20
N PHE A 150 -14.52 3.66 6.63
CA PHE A 150 -15.40 3.75 5.45
C PHE A 150 -16.66 4.58 5.75
N ASP A 151 -17.36 4.22 6.83
CA ASP A 151 -18.61 4.86 7.23
C ASP A 151 -18.38 6.34 7.56
N MET A 152 -17.27 6.67 8.24
CA MET A 152 -16.88 8.05 8.55
C MET A 152 -16.89 8.96 7.32
N TYR A 153 -16.36 8.50 6.19
CA TYR A 153 -16.32 9.32 4.97
C TYR A 153 -17.59 9.20 4.13
N MET A 154 -18.29 8.07 4.18
CA MET A 154 -19.63 7.98 3.59
C MET A 154 -20.57 9.01 4.21
N GLU A 155 -20.47 9.27 5.51
CA GLU A 155 -21.28 10.29 6.20
C GLU A 155 -20.85 11.73 5.90
N ARG A 156 -19.55 11.96 5.65
CA ARG A 156 -18.98 13.32 5.46
C ARG A 156 -19.00 13.79 4.02
N LEU A 157 -18.84 12.89 3.05
CA LEU A 157 -18.76 13.26 1.64
C LEU A 157 -20.13 13.65 1.09
N PRO A 158 -20.20 14.71 0.27
CA PRO A 158 -21.43 15.07 -0.42
C PRO A 158 -21.84 13.97 -1.40
N GLN A 159 -23.11 13.97 -1.79
CA GLN A 159 -23.63 13.05 -2.80
C GLN A 159 -22.92 13.24 -4.16
N PHE A 160 -22.60 14.49 -4.51
CA PHE A 160 -21.94 14.86 -5.75
C PHE A 160 -20.54 15.37 -5.45
N LEU A 161 -19.54 14.76 -6.10
CA LEU A 161 -18.14 15.17 -5.98
C LEU A 161 -17.75 16.02 -7.18
N ASP A 162 -16.99 17.09 -6.93
CA ASP A 162 -16.29 17.81 -7.98
C ASP A 162 -15.06 17.00 -8.39
N LEU A 163 -15.06 16.51 -9.62
CA LEU A 163 -13.98 15.72 -10.20
C LEU A 163 -13.02 16.58 -11.04
N HIS A 164 -13.12 17.91 -10.95
CA HIS A 164 -12.26 18.85 -11.67
C HIS A 164 -12.17 18.55 -13.17
N ILE A 165 -13.33 18.31 -13.81
CA ILE A 165 -13.39 17.89 -15.21
C ILE A 165 -13.01 19.05 -16.14
N GLY A 166 -11.94 18.86 -16.91
CA GLY A 166 -11.52 19.80 -17.95
C GLY A 166 -12.56 19.97 -19.06
N ASN A 167 -12.71 21.17 -19.59
CA ASN A 167 -13.68 21.47 -20.66
C ASN A 167 -13.34 20.82 -22.02
N TRP A 168 -12.14 20.27 -22.15
CA TRP A 168 -11.68 19.48 -23.30
C TRP A 168 -11.99 17.98 -23.17
N GLU A 169 -12.50 17.53 -22.01
CA GLU A 169 -12.76 16.12 -21.77
C GLU A 169 -13.95 15.64 -22.64
N VAL A 170 -13.69 14.62 -23.45
CA VAL A 170 -14.71 13.91 -24.23
C VAL A 170 -14.79 12.48 -23.72
N LEU A 171 -15.96 12.09 -23.22
CA LEU A 171 -16.22 10.75 -22.70
C LEU A 171 -16.93 9.88 -23.72
N GLU A 172 -16.49 8.64 -23.82
CA GLU A 172 -17.32 7.56 -24.36
C GLU A 172 -18.43 7.21 -23.37
N LYS A 173 -19.62 6.86 -23.87
CA LYS A 173 -20.81 6.62 -23.03
C LYS A 173 -20.70 5.36 -22.15
N GLN A 174 -19.77 4.46 -22.42
CA GLN A 174 -19.63 3.20 -21.69
C GLN A 174 -18.23 3.08 -21.10
N ILE A 175 -18.16 2.67 -19.83
CA ILE A 175 -16.91 2.24 -19.22
C ILE A 175 -16.67 0.79 -19.64
N PRO A 176 -15.50 0.43 -20.19
CA PRO A 176 -15.25 -0.92 -20.68
C PRO A 176 -15.17 -1.96 -19.55
N SER A 177 -14.79 -1.57 -18.33
CA SER A 177 -14.78 -2.43 -17.13
C SER A 177 -14.56 -1.61 -15.84
N ILE A 178 -14.77 -2.22 -14.67
CA ILE A 178 -14.40 -1.64 -13.37
C ILE A 178 -12.88 -1.51 -13.15
N TYR A 179 -12.07 -2.04 -14.07
CA TYR A 179 -10.62 -1.89 -14.12
C TYR A 179 -10.17 -0.91 -15.21
N ALA A 180 -11.10 -0.13 -15.77
CA ALA A 180 -10.76 0.85 -16.79
C ALA A 180 -9.86 1.94 -16.21
N LEU A 181 -8.89 2.38 -17.04
CA LEU A 181 -8.03 3.52 -16.74
C LEU A 181 -8.76 4.86 -16.88
N ARG A 182 -9.91 4.86 -17.56
CA ARG A 182 -10.74 6.02 -17.82
C ARG A 182 -12.22 5.63 -17.87
N GLY A 183 -13.09 6.46 -17.32
CA GLY A 183 -14.54 6.25 -17.36
C GLY A 183 -15.31 7.14 -16.38
N LYS A 184 -16.63 7.23 -16.57
CA LYS A 184 -17.53 7.92 -15.64
C LYS A 184 -18.30 6.92 -14.80
N LEU A 185 -17.88 6.73 -13.55
CA LEU A 185 -18.60 5.92 -12.57
C LEU A 185 -19.98 6.53 -12.26
N LYS A 186 -20.89 5.70 -11.73
CA LYS A 186 -22.12 6.23 -11.11
C LYS A 186 -21.73 7.06 -9.90
N GLU A 187 -22.58 8.04 -9.56
CA GLU A 187 -22.31 8.97 -8.46
C GLU A 187 -22.07 8.26 -7.13
N ASP A 188 -22.88 7.24 -6.80
CA ASP A 188 -22.69 6.45 -5.58
C ASP A 188 -21.38 5.64 -5.61
N ASP A 189 -21.05 5.00 -6.74
CA ASP A 189 -19.81 4.24 -6.89
C ASP A 189 -18.57 5.14 -6.73
N GLN A 190 -18.59 6.32 -7.36
CA GLN A 190 -17.55 7.35 -7.24
C GLN A 190 -17.40 7.83 -5.79
N ARG A 191 -18.52 8.09 -5.10
CA ARG A 191 -18.53 8.51 -3.70
C ARG A 191 -17.98 7.42 -2.78
N ARG A 192 -18.34 6.16 -3.00
CA ARG A 192 -17.83 5.01 -2.24
C ARG A 192 -16.33 4.81 -2.46
N MET A 193 -15.85 4.95 -3.69
CA MET A 193 -14.42 4.87 -4.01
C MET A 193 -13.63 5.94 -3.25
N VAL A 194 -14.06 7.20 -3.30
CA VAL A 194 -13.40 8.31 -2.59
C VAL A 194 -13.52 8.16 -1.07
N ALA A 195 -14.67 7.71 -0.56
CA ALA A 195 -14.84 7.42 0.86
C ALA A 195 -13.88 6.33 1.34
N ALA A 196 -13.70 5.27 0.54
CA ALA A 196 -12.80 4.20 0.89
C ALA A 196 -11.34 4.63 0.85
N TYR A 197 -10.95 5.38 -0.18
CA TYR A 197 -9.59 5.92 -0.30
C TYR A 197 -9.25 6.84 0.89
N PHE A 198 -10.13 7.78 1.24
CA PHE A 198 -9.93 8.64 2.41
C PHE A 198 -9.99 7.87 3.73
N GLY A 199 -10.87 6.86 3.84
CA GLY A 199 -10.92 5.97 4.99
C GLY A 199 -9.59 5.21 5.20
N LEU A 200 -8.97 4.75 4.12
CA LEU A 200 -7.64 4.12 4.17
C LEU A 200 -6.55 5.10 4.61
N ILE A 201 -6.62 6.37 4.18
CA ILE A 201 -5.69 7.42 4.64
C ILE A 201 -5.82 7.64 6.14
N THR A 202 -7.03 7.84 6.68
CA THR A 202 -7.22 7.99 8.13
C THR A 202 -6.79 6.75 8.90
N HIS A 203 -7.01 5.57 8.33
CA HIS A 203 -6.52 4.34 8.93
C HIS A 203 -4.99 4.32 9.04
N ILE A 204 -4.28 4.72 7.98
CA ILE A 204 -2.82 4.87 7.98
C ILE A 204 -2.39 5.89 9.04
N ASP A 205 -3.05 7.05 9.10
CA ASP A 205 -2.76 8.10 10.10
C ASP A 205 -2.85 7.58 11.54
N HIS A 206 -3.93 6.85 11.86
CA HIS A 206 -4.09 6.22 13.18
C HIS A 206 -3.00 5.16 13.45
N GLN A 207 -2.58 4.38 12.46
CA GLN A 207 -1.50 3.42 12.60
C GLN A 207 -0.12 4.10 12.73
N ILE A 208 0.11 5.25 12.09
CA ILE A 208 1.30 6.08 12.31
C ILE A 208 1.31 6.58 13.75
N SER A 209 0.19 7.11 14.25
CA SER A 209 0.06 7.55 15.65
C SER A 209 0.41 6.42 16.64
N ARG A 210 -0.07 5.20 16.37
CA ARG A 210 0.30 4.00 17.13
C ARG A 210 1.80 3.72 17.10
N PHE A 211 2.46 3.83 15.94
CA PHE A 211 3.91 3.65 15.84
C PHE A 211 4.68 4.73 16.60
N LEU A 212 4.31 6.01 16.45
CA LEU A 212 4.92 7.14 17.16
C LEU A 212 4.80 6.99 18.68
N THR A 213 3.66 6.46 19.15
CA THR A 213 3.45 6.14 20.56
C THR A 213 4.46 5.11 21.04
N ALA A 214 4.61 4.00 20.31
CA ALA A 214 5.62 2.98 20.62
C ALA A 214 7.04 3.56 20.58
N LEU A 215 7.38 4.36 19.57
CA LEU A 215 8.70 5.00 19.44
C LEU A 215 9.05 5.85 20.68
N LYS A 216 8.06 6.57 21.23
CA LYS A 216 8.20 7.32 22.49
C LYS A 216 8.35 6.40 23.70
N GLU A 217 7.60 5.30 23.78
CA GLU A 217 7.73 4.31 24.86
C GLU A 217 9.14 3.66 24.88
N PHE A 218 9.71 3.38 23.71
CA PHE A 218 11.10 2.94 23.56
C PHE A 218 12.14 4.07 23.69
N ARG A 219 11.71 5.32 23.91
CA ARG A 219 12.56 6.52 24.07
C ARG A 219 13.44 6.83 22.84
N HIS A 220 12.93 6.57 21.64
CA HIS A 220 13.58 6.93 20.38
C HIS A 220 12.96 8.15 19.70
N ASP A 221 11.87 8.72 20.24
CA ASP A 221 11.16 9.85 19.63
C ASP A 221 11.98 11.15 19.51
N LYS A 222 13.07 11.27 20.28
CA LYS A 222 13.99 12.43 20.22
C LYS A 222 15.22 12.21 19.36
N ASP A 223 15.46 10.97 18.93
CA ASP A 223 16.65 10.55 18.18
C ASP A 223 16.23 9.73 16.94
N THR A 224 15.17 10.17 16.27
CA THR A 224 14.68 9.53 15.05
C THR A 224 14.19 10.61 14.09
N ILE A 225 14.73 10.57 12.88
CA ILE A 225 14.22 11.37 11.76
C ILE A 225 13.09 10.58 11.11
N ILE A 226 11.96 11.24 10.89
CA ILE A 226 10.79 10.64 10.24
C ILE A 226 10.62 11.30 8.87
N TRP A 227 10.55 10.47 7.83
CA TRP A 227 10.31 10.91 6.47
C TRP A 227 9.06 10.21 5.92
N PHE A 228 8.07 10.99 5.53
CA PHE A 228 6.81 10.51 4.99
C PHE A 228 6.70 10.89 3.52
N VAL A 229 6.57 9.89 2.63
CA VAL A 229 6.50 10.06 1.17
C VAL A 229 5.60 9.00 0.56
N SER A 230 5.21 9.21 -0.70
CA SER A 230 4.48 8.24 -1.53
C SER A 230 5.27 7.91 -2.81
N ASP A 231 5.02 6.75 -3.41
CA ASP A 231 5.59 6.36 -4.71
C ASP A 231 4.97 7.16 -5.88
N HIS A 232 3.69 7.49 -5.78
CA HIS A 232 2.94 8.34 -6.71
C HIS A 232 1.62 8.85 -6.07
N GLY A 233 0.84 9.64 -6.80
CA GLY A 233 -0.54 9.99 -6.45
C GLY A 233 -1.58 9.09 -7.15
N ASP A 234 -2.88 9.33 -6.89
CA ASP A 234 -3.99 8.69 -7.61
C ASP A 234 -4.96 9.74 -8.17
N GLN A 235 -5.44 9.56 -9.40
CA GLN A 235 -6.41 10.45 -10.05
C GLN A 235 -7.78 10.45 -9.37
N LEU A 236 -8.20 9.35 -8.73
CA LEU A 236 -9.50 9.26 -8.03
C LEU A 236 -10.71 9.75 -8.84
N GLY A 237 -10.69 9.65 -10.17
CA GLY A 237 -11.77 10.10 -11.05
C GLY A 237 -11.60 11.52 -11.59
N GLU A 238 -10.55 12.24 -11.21
CA GLU A 238 -10.19 13.52 -11.83
C GLU A 238 -10.06 13.36 -13.34
N HIS A 239 -10.67 14.26 -14.11
CA HIS A 239 -10.71 14.14 -15.59
C HIS A 239 -11.26 12.81 -16.11
N TYR A 240 -12.07 12.10 -15.30
CA TYR A 240 -12.53 10.73 -15.56
C TYR A 240 -11.39 9.70 -15.65
N LEU A 241 -10.20 10.04 -15.17
CA LEU A 241 -9.04 9.19 -15.12
C LEU A 241 -8.95 8.52 -13.75
N PHE A 242 -8.37 7.34 -13.73
CA PHE A 242 -8.10 6.61 -12.50
C PHE A 242 -6.68 6.05 -12.50
N ARG A 243 -6.15 5.70 -11.32
CA ARG A 243 -4.75 5.30 -11.09
C ARG A 243 -3.82 6.47 -11.37
N LYS A 244 -2.81 6.21 -12.18
CA LYS A 244 -1.53 6.89 -12.29
C LYS A 244 -0.94 6.64 -13.66
N GLY A 245 0.16 7.33 -13.95
CA GLY A 245 0.84 7.26 -15.24
C GLY A 245 0.47 8.42 -16.17
N TYR A 246 -0.10 9.48 -15.60
CA TYR A 246 -0.46 10.70 -16.30
C TYR A 246 0.31 11.90 -15.74
N PRO A 247 0.61 12.92 -16.54
CA PRO A 247 1.25 14.16 -16.06
C PRO A 247 0.24 15.11 -15.37
N TYR A 248 -0.80 14.58 -14.73
CA TYR A 248 -1.81 15.35 -13.98
C TYR A 248 -1.48 15.38 -12.49
N GLN A 249 -1.90 16.46 -11.80
CA GLN A 249 -1.59 16.70 -10.39
C GLN A 249 -1.97 15.50 -9.49
N GLY A 250 -3.19 14.96 -9.64
CA GLY A 250 -3.59 13.77 -8.89
C GLY A 250 -2.65 12.57 -9.04
N SER A 251 -1.94 12.41 -10.17
CA SER A 251 -1.03 11.29 -10.41
C SER A 251 0.41 11.58 -9.99
N ILE A 252 0.90 12.80 -10.17
CA ILE A 252 2.33 13.14 -9.99
C ILE A 252 2.63 13.78 -8.64
N HIS A 253 1.63 14.38 -8.00
CA HIS A 253 1.82 15.07 -6.74
C HIS A 253 1.83 14.05 -5.58
N ILE A 254 2.89 14.09 -4.79
CA ILE A 254 3.05 13.27 -3.58
C ILE A 254 3.25 14.18 -2.37
N PRO A 255 2.92 13.72 -1.15
CA PRO A 255 3.27 14.44 0.08
C PRO A 255 4.79 14.66 0.15
N SER A 256 5.18 15.89 0.52
CA SER A 256 6.58 16.31 0.69
C SER A 256 7.07 16.12 2.12
#